data_AF-A0A1L9THQ4-F1
#
_entry.id   AF-A0A1L9THQ4-F1
#
_cell.length_a   1.000
_cell.length_b   1.000
_cell.length_c   1.000
_cell.angle_alpha   90.00
_cell.angle_beta   90.00
_cell.angle_gamma   90.00
#
_symmetry.space_group_name_H-M   'P 1'
#
loop_
_entity.id
_entity.type
_entity.pdbx_description
1 polymer ?
#
loop_
_entity_poly.entity_id
_entity_poly.type
_entity_poly.pdbx_seq_one_letter_code
_entity_poly.pdbx_strand_id
1 'polypeptide(L)'
;MPPKRKRSNDAPDQGQTTRRKKQYAHLKPHVRHISERTINSKWSTLPEPTQDKIRDMFRALERPVIVRQQNDRKRYEAQAAVQAVVKNLGKRLPRMPFPPLTKDSVFEYEAALKEHSALETSLSTMNDSIDLLNNEITKEEALLAKETKQLQEIEKNAKRAGTERKRQMKNEHPVLRQVEDSPGIQIRAPFEFTLSNPKNSQLGFSELEADPEVSGLLRQLNSHLKSMQSNTAPLVGLKDAITRSQTALSLADMPND
;
A
#
# COMPACT_ATOMS: atom_id res chain seq x y z
N MET A 1 -25.37 60.92 -14.20
CA MET A 1 -24.26 60.69 -13.25
C MET A 1 -24.58 59.49 -12.36
N PRO A 2 -23.60 58.62 -12.05
CA PRO A 2 -23.78 57.35 -11.34
C PRO A 2 -23.64 57.51 -9.82
N PRO A 3 -23.94 56.45 -9.03
CA PRO A 3 -23.01 56.05 -7.99
C PRO A 3 -22.42 54.67 -8.26
N LYS A 4 -21.09 54.66 -8.16
CA LYS A 4 -20.15 53.55 -8.29
C LYS A 4 -20.07 52.73 -6.99
N ARG A 5 -19.62 51.47 -7.17
CA ARG A 5 -18.93 50.56 -6.20
C ARG A 5 -19.87 49.77 -5.27
N LYS A 6 -19.61 48.49 -4.96
CA LYS A 6 -18.30 47.82 -4.81
C LYS A 6 -18.44 46.31 -5.12
N ARG A 7 -17.68 45.82 -6.10
CA ARG A 7 -17.30 44.40 -6.20
C ARG A 7 -16.37 44.09 -5.02
N SER A 8 -16.69 43.07 -4.24
CA SER A 8 -15.73 42.43 -3.33
C SER A 8 -15.54 40.99 -3.77
N ASN A 9 -14.36 40.76 -4.34
CA ASN A 9 -13.62 39.50 -4.45
C ASN A 9 -14.42 38.20 -4.53
N ASP A 10 -14.47 37.67 -5.75
CA ASP A 10 -14.15 36.26 -5.99
C ASP A 10 -12.81 35.95 -5.33
N ALA A 11 -12.86 35.36 -4.14
CA ALA A 11 -11.74 34.58 -3.64
C ALA A 11 -11.78 33.22 -4.36
N PRO A 12 -10.67 32.75 -4.96
CA PRO A 12 -10.63 31.39 -5.47
C PRO A 12 -10.82 30.46 -4.28
N ASP A 13 -11.92 29.71 -4.39
CA ASP A 13 -12.28 28.53 -3.63
C ASP A 13 -11.01 27.77 -3.23
N GLN A 14 -10.74 27.69 -1.92
CA GLN A 14 -9.68 26.85 -1.36
C GLN A 14 -10.09 25.38 -1.50
N GLY A 15 -10.23 24.92 -2.75
CA GLY A 15 -10.39 23.53 -3.08
C GLY A 15 -9.06 22.82 -2.86
N GLN A 16 -8.85 22.29 -1.66
CA GLN A 16 -8.18 21.01 -1.37
C GLN A 16 -7.77 20.80 0.11
N THR A 17 -8.11 21.69 1.04
CA THR A 17 -7.84 21.43 2.48
C THR A 17 -8.79 20.43 3.11
N THR A 18 -9.87 20.08 2.43
CA THR A 18 -10.69 18.91 2.78
C THR A 18 -10.23 17.69 1.97
N ARG A 19 -8.99 17.24 2.18
CA ARG A 19 -8.74 15.78 2.16
C ARG A 19 -9.73 15.23 3.18
N ARG A 20 -10.93 14.83 2.72
CA ARG A 20 -12.02 14.32 3.57
C ARG A 20 -11.35 13.31 4.49
N LYS A 21 -11.21 13.64 5.77
CA LYS A 21 -10.64 12.75 6.78
C LYS A 21 -11.46 11.48 6.66
N LYS A 22 -10.92 10.47 5.96
CA LYS A 22 -11.60 9.21 5.76
C LYS A 22 -11.87 8.72 7.18
N GLN A 23 -13.14 8.74 7.57
CA GLN A 23 -13.54 8.31 8.90
C GLN A 23 -13.25 6.82 8.94
N TYR A 24 -12.08 6.46 9.46
CA TYR A 24 -11.74 5.07 9.65
C TYR A 24 -12.76 4.45 10.62
N ALA A 25 -13.18 3.23 10.32
CA ALA A 25 -14.02 2.46 11.22
C ALA A 25 -13.24 2.29 12.53
N HIS A 26 -13.74 2.89 13.61
CA HIS A 26 -13.18 2.75 14.94
C HIS A 26 -14.20 2.01 15.79
N LEU A 27 -13.72 1.07 16.60
CA LEU A 27 -14.56 0.36 17.54
C LEU A 27 -14.95 1.32 18.66
N LYS A 28 -16.26 1.53 18.85
CA LYS A 28 -16.78 2.26 20.02
C LYS A 28 -17.22 1.25 21.07
N PRO A 29 -16.88 1.45 22.36
CA PRO A 29 -17.41 0.62 23.43
C PRO A 29 -18.93 0.73 23.42
N HIS A 30 -19.62 -0.41 23.33
CA HIS A 30 -21.07 -0.48 23.26
C HIS A 30 -21.61 -1.45 24.31
N VAL A 31 -22.46 -0.93 25.20
CA VAL A 31 -23.12 -1.72 26.24
C VAL A 31 -24.36 -2.37 25.65
N ARG A 32 -24.39 -3.71 25.64
CA ARG A 32 -25.55 -4.49 25.20
C ARG A 32 -26.43 -4.88 26.39
N HIS A 33 -27.71 -4.54 26.34
CA HIS A 33 -28.69 -5.02 27.31
C HIS A 33 -29.16 -6.42 26.87
N ILE A 34 -29.01 -7.41 27.75
CA ILE A 34 -29.33 -8.81 27.47
C ILE A 34 -30.54 -9.20 28.32
N SER A 35 -31.57 -9.75 27.68
CA SER A 35 -32.77 -10.20 28.42
C SER A 35 -32.47 -11.43 29.28
N GLU A 36 -33.14 -11.53 30.43
CA GLU A 36 -33.01 -12.70 31.31
C GLU A 36 -33.38 -14.02 30.62
N ARG A 37 -34.33 -13.98 29.67
CA ARG A 37 -34.68 -15.14 28.83
C ARG A 37 -33.49 -15.60 27.99
N THR A 38 -32.71 -14.66 27.46
CA THR A 38 -31.50 -14.96 26.68
C THR A 38 -30.42 -15.57 27.58
N ILE A 39 -30.28 -15.08 28.81
CA ILE A 39 -29.35 -15.63 29.80
C ILE A 39 -29.76 -17.08 30.11
N ASN A 40 -31.00 -17.31 30.53
CA ASN A 40 -31.44 -18.65 30.94
C ASN A 40 -31.48 -19.67 29.79
N SER A 41 -31.67 -19.22 28.54
CA SER A 41 -31.76 -20.12 27.37
C SER A 41 -30.41 -20.37 26.70
N LYS A 42 -29.53 -19.36 26.59
CA LYS A 42 -28.29 -19.45 25.79
C LYS A 42 -27.03 -19.54 26.63
N TRP A 43 -27.07 -19.17 27.91
CA TRP A 43 -25.91 -19.23 28.77
C TRP A 43 -25.90 -20.59 29.45
N SER A 44 -24.92 -21.41 29.08
CA SER A 44 -24.70 -22.71 29.69
C SER A 44 -23.84 -22.56 30.94
N THR A 45 -23.90 -23.58 31.79
CA THR A 45 -22.94 -23.76 32.88
C THR A 45 -21.59 -24.15 32.30
N LEU A 46 -20.51 -23.78 32.98
CA LEU A 46 -19.16 -24.10 32.55
C LEU A 46 -18.89 -25.62 32.63
N PRO A 47 -18.09 -26.22 31.72
CA PRO A 47 -17.68 -27.62 31.83
C PRO A 47 -16.93 -27.91 33.14
N GLU A 48 -17.15 -29.09 33.72
CA GLU A 48 -16.49 -29.57 34.95
C GLU A 48 -14.95 -29.42 34.96
N PRO A 49 -14.19 -29.77 33.89
CA PRO A 49 -12.73 -29.60 33.90
C PRO A 49 -12.30 -28.13 34.07
N THR A 50 -13.10 -27.20 33.55
CA THR A 50 -12.81 -25.77 33.65
C THR A 50 -13.23 -25.22 35.00
N GLN A 51 -14.27 -25.80 35.61
CA GLN A 51 -14.62 -25.52 37.00
C GLN A 51 -13.49 -25.91 37.96
N ASP A 52 -12.81 -27.04 37.71
CA ASP A 52 -11.62 -27.46 38.47
C ASP A 52 -10.47 -26.46 38.34
N LYS A 53 -10.15 -26.02 37.12
CA LYS A 53 -9.14 -24.99 36.89
C LYS A 53 -9.44 -23.71 37.67
N ILE A 54 -10.71 -23.27 37.69
CA ILE A 54 -11.12 -22.09 38.47
C ILE A 54 -10.98 -22.33 39.99
N ARG A 55 -11.31 -23.53 40.48
CA ARG A 55 -11.09 -23.91 41.88
C ARG A 55 -9.60 -23.85 42.25
N ASP A 56 -8.72 -24.31 41.37
CA ASP A 56 -7.28 -24.24 41.57
C ASP A 56 -6.75 -22.80 41.53
N MET A 57 -7.27 -21.97 40.63
CA MET A 57 -6.98 -20.53 40.63
C MET A 57 -7.40 -19.86 41.95
N PHE A 58 -8.59 -20.16 42.48
CA PHE A 58 -9.00 -19.62 43.77
C PHE A 58 -8.01 -20.01 44.87
N ARG A 59 -7.55 -21.26 44.92
CA ARG A 59 -6.54 -21.73 45.88
C ARG A 59 -5.19 -21.02 45.74
N ALA A 60 -4.75 -20.77 44.50
CA ALA A 60 -3.52 -20.04 44.23
C ALA A 60 -3.60 -18.58 44.72
N LEU A 61 -4.77 -17.95 44.56
CA LEU A 61 -5.04 -16.57 45.00
C LEU A 61 -5.17 -16.42 46.53
N GLU A 62 -5.41 -17.50 47.29
CA GLU A 62 -5.44 -17.44 48.76
C GLU A 62 -4.06 -17.15 49.35
N ARG A 63 -3.02 -17.77 48.79
CA ARG A 63 -1.63 -17.72 49.29
C ARG A 63 -1.09 -16.30 49.47
N PRO A 64 -1.18 -15.38 48.49
CA PRO A 64 -0.65 -14.03 48.67
C PRO A 64 -1.39 -13.23 49.75
N VAL A 65 -2.68 -13.46 49.98
CA VAL A 65 -3.45 -12.75 51.01
C VAL A 65 -3.02 -13.18 52.42
N ILE A 66 -2.74 -14.46 52.59
CA ILE A 66 -2.26 -15.04 53.86
C ILE A 66 -0.81 -14.61 54.13
N VAL A 67 0.06 -14.69 53.13
CA VAL A 67 1.49 -14.34 53.25
C VAL A 67 1.71 -12.85 53.53
N ARG A 68 0.84 -11.98 53.02
CA ARG A 68 0.89 -10.53 53.29
C ARG A 68 0.71 -10.19 54.78
N GLN A 69 0.02 -11.04 55.55
CA GLN A 69 -0.17 -10.76 56.97
C GLN A 69 1.06 -11.22 57.75
N GLN A 70 1.62 -10.35 58.59
CA GLN A 70 2.80 -10.67 59.41
C GLN A 70 2.43 -11.36 60.73
N ASN A 71 1.25 -11.04 61.29
CA ASN A 71 0.80 -11.59 62.56
C ASN A 71 0.10 -12.93 62.38
N ASP A 72 0.51 -13.97 63.11
CA ASP A 72 -0.06 -15.32 62.97
C ASP A 72 -1.56 -15.39 63.32
N ARG A 73 -2.01 -14.60 64.30
CA ARG A 73 -3.45 -14.50 64.62
C ARG A 73 -4.26 -13.92 63.44
N LYS A 74 -3.72 -12.91 62.77
CA LYS A 74 -4.36 -12.29 61.60
C LYS A 74 -4.26 -13.18 60.36
N ARG A 75 -3.18 -13.98 60.24
CA ARG A 75 -3.05 -15.01 59.19
C ARG A 75 -4.15 -16.05 59.29
N TYR A 76 -4.41 -16.57 60.49
CA TYR A 76 -5.45 -17.56 60.71
C TYR A 76 -6.86 -17.02 60.41
N GLU A 77 -7.16 -15.80 60.87
CA GLU A 77 -8.43 -15.14 60.58
C GLU A 77 -8.61 -14.86 59.07
N ALA A 78 -7.58 -14.33 58.41
CA ALA A 78 -7.59 -14.10 56.97
C ALA A 78 -7.74 -15.41 56.18
N GLN A 79 -7.05 -16.47 56.59
CA GLN A 79 -7.19 -17.79 56.00
C GLN A 79 -8.61 -18.33 56.16
N ALA A 80 -9.21 -18.24 57.35
CA ALA A 80 -10.57 -18.70 57.59
C ALA A 80 -11.60 -17.90 56.75
N ALA A 81 -11.44 -16.58 56.68
CA ALA A 81 -12.30 -15.72 55.88
C ALA A 81 -12.20 -16.03 54.37
N VAL A 82 -10.97 -16.14 53.84
CA VAL A 82 -10.74 -16.44 52.42
C VAL A 82 -11.26 -17.84 52.07
N GLN A 83 -10.98 -18.86 52.91
CA GLN A 83 -11.48 -20.21 52.68
C GLN A 83 -13.02 -20.28 52.70
N ALA A 84 -13.68 -19.48 53.54
CA ALA A 84 -15.14 -19.39 53.53
C ALA A 84 -15.66 -18.83 52.19
N VAL A 85 -15.02 -17.79 51.67
CA VAL A 85 -15.37 -17.21 50.36
C VAL A 85 -15.12 -18.21 49.23
N VAL A 86 -13.97 -18.88 49.19
CA VAL A 86 -13.64 -19.88 48.16
C VAL A 86 -14.61 -21.05 48.18
N LYS A 87 -15.00 -21.55 49.36
CA LYS A 87 -16.04 -22.60 49.49
C LYS A 87 -17.40 -22.13 48.97
N ASN A 88 -17.78 -20.88 49.23
CA ASN A 88 -19.05 -20.32 48.76
C ASN A 88 -19.06 -20.11 47.24
N LEU A 89 -17.95 -19.64 46.66
CA LEU A 89 -17.79 -19.48 45.21
C LEU A 89 -17.77 -20.84 44.50
N GLY A 90 -17.04 -21.83 45.04
CA GLY A 90 -17.02 -23.19 44.51
C GLY A 90 -18.39 -23.86 44.47
N LYS A 91 -19.25 -23.60 45.47
CA LYS A 91 -20.65 -24.09 45.48
C LYS A 91 -21.54 -23.41 44.43
N ARG A 92 -21.23 -22.17 44.04
CA ARG A 92 -22.01 -21.39 43.08
C ARG A 92 -21.56 -21.60 41.63
N LEU A 93 -20.31 -22.03 41.42
CA LEU A 93 -19.72 -22.20 40.11
C LEU A 93 -20.52 -23.12 39.16
N PRO A 94 -21.08 -24.26 39.62
CA PRO A 94 -21.89 -25.12 38.76
C PRO A 94 -23.25 -24.52 38.38
N ARG A 95 -23.74 -23.53 39.12
CA ARG A 95 -25.07 -22.90 38.94
C ARG A 95 -24.99 -21.53 38.28
N MET A 96 -23.79 -21.01 38.02
CA MET A 96 -23.60 -19.70 37.42
C MET A 96 -23.70 -19.80 35.90
N PRO A 97 -24.61 -19.05 35.25
CA PRO A 97 -24.69 -19.02 33.79
C PRO A 97 -23.52 -18.21 33.24
N PHE A 98 -22.80 -18.78 32.27
CA PHE A 98 -21.71 -18.10 31.58
C PHE A 98 -22.10 -17.76 30.13
N PRO A 99 -21.70 -16.60 29.59
CA PRO A 99 -21.91 -16.28 28.19
C PRO A 99 -21.32 -17.37 27.28
N PRO A 100 -21.97 -17.71 26.15
CA PRO A 100 -21.53 -18.82 25.28
C PRO A 100 -20.15 -18.62 24.62
N LEU A 101 -19.59 -17.41 24.71
CA LEU A 101 -18.24 -17.09 24.22
C LEU A 101 -17.14 -17.44 25.23
N THR A 102 -17.48 -17.80 26.46
CA THR A 102 -16.47 -18.19 27.46
C THR A 102 -15.94 -19.58 27.13
N LYS A 103 -14.79 -19.62 26.46
CA LYS A 103 -14.03 -20.85 26.23
C LYS A 103 -13.12 -21.15 27.42
N ASP A 104 -12.70 -22.40 27.56
CA ASP A 104 -11.78 -22.84 28.61
C ASP A 104 -10.46 -22.05 28.60
N SER A 105 -9.99 -21.70 27.41
CA SER A 105 -8.79 -20.88 27.17
C SER A 105 -8.84 -19.50 27.84
N VAL A 106 -10.02 -18.96 28.14
CA VAL A 106 -10.16 -17.64 28.80
C VAL A 106 -9.69 -17.70 30.27
N PHE A 107 -9.72 -18.88 30.87
CA PHE A 107 -9.28 -19.11 32.25
C PHE A 107 -7.81 -19.53 32.35
N GLU A 108 -7.12 -19.72 31.22
CA GLU A 108 -5.71 -20.09 31.17
C GLU A 108 -4.85 -18.84 30.92
N TYR A 109 -4.07 -18.45 31.93
CA TYR A 109 -3.20 -17.27 31.84
C TYR A 109 -2.23 -17.35 30.67
N GLU A 110 -1.61 -18.50 30.44
CA GLU A 110 -0.66 -18.69 29.35
C GLU A 110 -1.31 -18.58 27.97
N ALA A 111 -2.54 -19.07 27.82
CA ALA A 111 -3.27 -18.98 26.57
C ALA A 111 -3.65 -17.52 26.26
N ALA A 112 -4.12 -16.78 27.27
CA ALA A 112 -4.39 -15.35 27.14
C ALA A 112 -3.12 -14.54 26.81
N LEU A 113 -1.98 -14.87 27.42
CA LEU A 113 -0.70 -14.23 27.12
C LEU A 113 -0.24 -14.51 25.68
N LYS A 114 -0.37 -15.75 25.21
CA LYS A 114 -0.04 -16.12 23.82
C LYS A 114 -0.92 -15.40 22.82
N GLU A 115 -2.23 -15.30 23.07
CA GLU A 115 -3.16 -14.53 22.23
C GLU A 115 -2.77 -13.05 22.20
N HIS A 116 -2.44 -12.46 23.35
CA HIS A 116 -1.96 -11.09 23.44
C HIS A 116 -0.70 -10.86 22.61
N SER A 117 0.33 -11.69 22.79
CA SER A 117 1.57 -11.59 22.02
C SER A 117 1.32 -11.77 20.52
N ALA A 118 0.44 -12.69 20.10
CA ALA A 118 0.08 -12.87 18.70
C ALA A 118 -0.60 -11.60 18.13
N LEU A 119 -1.53 -11.01 18.88
CA LEU A 119 -2.19 -9.75 18.48
C LEU A 119 -1.20 -8.59 18.41
N GLU A 120 -0.27 -8.48 19.36
CA GLU A 120 0.79 -7.47 19.35
C GLU A 120 1.72 -7.61 18.14
N THR A 121 2.15 -8.85 17.81
CA THR A 121 2.97 -9.08 16.61
C THR A 121 2.22 -8.69 15.34
N SER A 122 0.93 -9.07 15.23
CA SER A 122 0.09 -8.68 14.09
C SER A 122 -0.08 -7.17 14.00
N LEU A 123 -0.27 -6.49 15.12
CA LEU A 123 -0.38 -5.03 15.19
C LEU A 123 0.94 -4.38 14.73
N SER A 124 2.08 -4.86 15.22
CA SER A 124 3.41 -4.37 14.83
C SER A 124 3.62 -4.52 13.33
N THR A 125 3.39 -5.71 12.76
CA THR A 125 3.52 -5.94 11.31
C THR A 125 2.61 -5.02 10.49
N MET A 126 1.38 -4.79 10.95
CA MET A 126 0.46 -3.87 10.28
C MET A 126 0.95 -2.43 10.34
N ASN A 127 1.46 -1.98 11.48
CA ASN A 127 2.06 -0.64 11.60
C ASN A 127 3.29 -0.49 10.69
N ASP A 128 4.18 -1.48 10.66
CA ASP A 128 5.36 -1.46 9.79
C ASP A 128 4.95 -1.38 8.30
N SER A 129 3.88 -2.09 7.92
CA SER A 129 3.33 -2.02 6.55
C SER A 129 2.75 -0.65 6.23
N ILE A 130 2.09 -0.01 7.20
CA ILE A 130 1.55 1.35 7.06
C ILE A 130 2.70 2.34 6.86
N ASP A 131 3.79 2.21 7.62
CA ASP A 131 4.96 3.08 7.50
C ASP A 131 5.66 2.92 6.15
N LEU A 132 5.78 1.68 5.63
CA LEU A 132 6.28 1.44 4.28
C LEU A 132 5.41 2.14 3.23
N LEU A 133 4.09 1.97 3.30
CA LEU A 133 3.16 2.60 2.36
C LEU A 133 3.20 4.12 2.44
N ASN A 134 3.27 4.69 3.64
CA ASN A 134 3.42 6.13 3.83
C ASN A 134 4.73 6.63 3.19
N ASN A 135 5.84 5.92 3.40
CA ASN A 135 7.11 6.27 2.79
C ASN A 135 7.03 6.22 1.26
N GLU A 136 6.37 5.22 0.69
CA GLU A 136 6.20 5.14 -0.76
C GLU A 136 5.32 6.26 -1.31
N ILE A 137 4.20 6.57 -0.64
CA ILE A 137 3.34 7.71 -0.98
C ILE A 137 4.14 9.01 -1.00
N THR A 138 5.01 9.25 -0.01
CA THR A 138 5.82 10.48 0.02
C THR A 138 6.81 10.56 -1.14
N LYS A 139 7.37 9.44 -1.59
CA LYS A 139 8.25 9.39 -2.77
C LYS A 139 7.46 9.68 -4.04
N GLU A 140 6.31 9.03 -4.22
CA GLU A 140 5.44 9.22 -5.38
C GLU A 140 4.93 10.66 -5.47
N GLU A 141 4.48 11.25 -4.34
CA GLU A 141 4.07 12.65 -4.28
C GLU A 141 5.22 13.60 -4.67
N ALA A 142 6.46 13.29 -4.25
CA ALA A 142 7.64 14.07 -4.63
C ALA A 142 8.01 13.93 -6.12
N LEU A 143 7.84 12.74 -6.71
CA LEU A 143 8.03 12.53 -8.15
C LEU A 143 6.97 13.27 -8.97
N LEU A 144 5.70 13.14 -8.59
CA LEU A 144 4.59 13.84 -9.23
C LEU A 144 4.78 15.36 -9.16
N ALA A 145 5.28 15.88 -8.04
CA ALA A 145 5.61 17.31 -7.90
C ALA A 145 6.73 17.77 -8.86
N LYS A 146 7.67 16.91 -9.24
CA LYS A 146 8.72 17.23 -10.23
C LYS A 146 8.14 17.20 -11.65
N GLU A 147 7.38 16.16 -12.00
CA GLU A 147 6.77 16.00 -13.32
C GLU A 147 5.76 17.13 -13.62
N THR A 148 4.94 17.50 -12.64
CA THR A 148 4.00 18.63 -12.79
C THR A 148 4.73 19.95 -13.03
N LYS A 149 5.88 20.19 -12.38
CA LYS A 149 6.72 21.37 -12.67
C LYS A 149 7.28 21.33 -14.09
N GLN A 150 7.81 20.19 -14.52
CA GLN A 150 8.33 20.02 -15.89
C GLN A 150 7.24 20.25 -16.95
N LEU A 151 6.04 19.70 -16.75
CA LEU A 151 4.90 19.93 -17.63
C LEU A 151 4.52 21.40 -17.69
N GLN A 152 4.51 22.12 -16.56
CA GLN A 152 4.26 23.56 -16.54
C GLN A 152 5.31 24.36 -17.30
N GLU A 153 6.59 23.95 -17.26
CA GLU A 153 7.66 24.58 -18.03
C GLU A 153 7.48 24.33 -19.54
N ILE A 154 7.20 23.09 -19.94
CA ILE A 154 6.92 22.73 -21.33
C ILE A 154 5.68 23.47 -21.84
N GLU A 155 4.61 23.57 -21.04
CA GLU A 155 3.41 24.31 -21.40
C GLU A 155 3.69 25.81 -21.62
N LYS A 156 4.48 26.42 -20.72
CA LYS A 156 4.90 27.83 -20.88
C LYS A 156 5.76 28.01 -22.12
N ASN A 157 6.68 27.09 -22.40
CA ASN A 157 7.54 27.13 -23.58
C ASN A 157 6.74 26.95 -24.87
N ALA A 158 5.81 25.98 -24.91
CA ALA A 158 4.91 25.76 -26.04
C ALA A 158 4.01 26.99 -26.29
N LYS A 159 3.48 27.62 -25.23
CA LYS A 159 2.72 28.88 -25.36
C LYS A 159 3.59 30.01 -25.92
N ARG A 160 4.82 30.18 -25.43
CA ARG A 160 5.77 31.19 -25.95
C ARG A 160 6.09 30.94 -27.41
N ALA A 161 6.48 29.73 -27.78
CA ALA A 161 6.76 29.33 -29.16
C ALA A 161 5.54 29.55 -30.07
N GLY A 162 4.33 29.22 -29.60
CA GLY A 162 3.09 29.49 -30.33
C GLY A 162 2.82 30.98 -30.53
N THR A 163 3.07 31.82 -29.52
CA THR A 163 2.94 33.28 -29.67
C THR A 163 4.01 33.88 -30.57
N GLU A 164 5.23 33.34 -30.54
CA GLU A 164 6.34 33.78 -31.38
C GLU A 164 6.11 33.39 -32.84
N ARG A 165 5.73 32.13 -33.11
CA ARG A 165 5.31 31.68 -34.45
C ARG A 165 4.20 32.56 -35.01
N LYS A 166 3.18 32.91 -34.21
CA LYS A 166 2.12 33.85 -34.63
C LYS A 166 2.64 35.25 -34.94
N ARG A 167 3.74 35.71 -34.33
CA ARG A 167 4.39 36.99 -34.66
C ARG A 167 5.22 36.86 -35.94
N GLN A 168 5.99 35.78 -36.08
CA GLN A 168 6.79 35.49 -37.28
C GLN A 168 5.90 35.34 -38.52
N MET A 169 4.80 34.59 -38.43
CA MET A 169 3.79 34.45 -39.50
C MET A 169 3.16 35.78 -39.95
N LYS A 170 3.11 36.81 -39.08
CA LYS A 170 2.64 38.14 -39.48
C LYS A 170 3.68 38.92 -40.29
N ASN A 171 4.95 38.58 -40.12
CA ASN A 171 6.08 39.20 -40.80
C ASN A 171 6.53 38.42 -42.06
N GLU A 172 6.02 37.20 -42.24
CA GLU A 172 6.29 36.35 -43.40
C GLU A 172 5.54 36.80 -44.65
N HIS A 173 6.17 36.61 -45.81
CA HIS A 173 5.62 36.99 -47.10
C HIS A 173 4.38 36.15 -47.45
N PRO A 174 3.32 36.72 -48.08
CA PRO A 174 2.04 36.05 -48.34
C PRO A 174 2.11 34.67 -49.02
N VAL A 175 3.15 34.42 -49.82
CA VAL A 175 3.37 33.15 -50.53
C VAL A 175 3.67 31.99 -49.58
N LEU A 176 4.43 32.22 -48.50
CA LEU A 176 4.75 31.19 -47.50
C LEU A 176 3.54 30.86 -46.62
N ARG A 177 2.68 31.85 -46.40
CA ARG A 177 1.42 31.71 -45.67
C ARG A 177 0.41 30.82 -46.41
N GLN A 178 0.36 30.89 -47.73
CA GLN A 178 -0.51 30.05 -48.57
C GLN A 178 -0.09 28.58 -48.60
N VAL A 179 1.18 28.27 -48.32
CA VAL A 179 1.66 26.88 -48.21
C VAL A 179 1.20 26.23 -46.91
N GLU A 180 1.11 26.99 -45.81
CA GLU A 180 0.55 26.49 -44.53
C GLU A 180 -0.98 26.44 -44.50
N ASP A 181 -1.67 27.41 -45.10
CA ASP A 181 -3.15 27.47 -45.12
C ASP A 181 -3.79 26.53 -46.17
N SER A 182 -3.02 25.74 -46.91
CA SER A 182 -3.54 24.74 -47.85
C SER A 182 -4.34 23.66 -47.09
N PRO A 183 -5.66 23.56 -47.31
CA PRO A 183 -6.47 22.59 -46.61
C PRO A 183 -6.23 21.21 -47.21
N GLY A 184 -5.50 20.36 -46.48
CA GLY A 184 -5.55 18.91 -46.65
C GLY A 184 -4.71 18.32 -47.79
N ILE A 185 -3.40 18.21 -47.57
CA ILE A 185 -2.77 16.93 -47.87
C ILE A 185 -2.95 16.08 -46.61
N GLN A 186 -3.82 15.07 -46.71
CA GLN A 186 -3.97 14.07 -45.67
C GLN A 186 -2.62 13.40 -45.40
N ILE A 187 -1.91 13.83 -44.37
CA ILE A 187 -0.84 13.03 -43.78
C ILE A 187 -1.54 12.01 -42.89
N ARG A 188 -2.10 10.99 -43.54
CA ARG A 188 -2.20 9.66 -42.96
C ARG A 188 -0.76 9.23 -42.73
N ALA A 189 -0.29 9.21 -41.50
CA ALA A 189 1.02 8.62 -41.22
C ALA A 189 1.00 7.12 -41.58
N PRO A 190 2.14 6.53 -41.98
CA PRO A 190 3.47 7.12 -42.08
C PRO A 190 3.83 7.46 -43.53
N PHE A 191 4.83 8.35 -43.70
CA PHE A 191 5.70 8.26 -44.87
C PHE A 191 6.28 6.84 -44.89
N GLU A 192 5.63 5.96 -45.63
CA GLU A 192 6.20 4.72 -46.11
C GLU A 192 7.31 5.16 -47.07
N PHE A 193 8.54 5.24 -46.53
CA PHE A 193 9.74 5.32 -47.34
C PHE A 193 9.77 4.05 -48.18
N THR A 194 9.12 4.13 -49.34
CA THR A 194 9.05 3.04 -50.29
C THR A 194 10.43 3.02 -50.93
N LEU A 195 11.35 2.30 -50.29
CA LEU A 195 12.50 1.72 -50.96
C LEU A 195 11.91 0.86 -52.07
N SER A 196 11.81 1.44 -53.26
CA SER A 196 11.66 0.70 -54.50
C SER A 196 12.76 -0.34 -54.49
N ASN A 197 12.36 -1.57 -54.14
CA ASN A 197 13.16 -2.76 -54.13
C ASN A 197 14.01 -2.83 -55.39
N PRO A 198 15.33 -2.56 -55.35
CA PRO A 198 16.18 -2.81 -56.48
C PRO A 198 16.57 -4.28 -56.37
N LYS A 199 15.71 -5.15 -56.91
CA LYS A 199 16.21 -6.39 -57.49
C LYS A 199 17.18 -5.95 -58.59
N ASN A 200 18.48 -5.94 -58.25
CA ASN A 200 19.65 -5.51 -59.05
C ASN A 200 20.28 -4.16 -58.69
N SER A 201 20.68 -3.95 -57.43
CA SER A 201 21.77 -2.99 -57.15
C SER A 201 22.75 -3.56 -56.13
N GLN A 202 23.60 -4.46 -56.59
CA GLN A 202 24.83 -4.88 -55.91
C GLN A 202 25.92 -3.78 -55.96
N LEU A 203 25.52 -2.50 -56.13
CA LEU A 203 26.39 -1.34 -56.36
C LEU A 203 26.23 -0.21 -55.32
N GLY A 204 25.40 -0.37 -54.27
CA GLY A 204 25.05 0.77 -53.40
C GLY A 204 25.76 0.89 -52.05
N PHE A 205 26.56 -0.08 -51.63
CA PHE A 205 27.26 -0.04 -50.31
C PHE A 205 28.78 -0.06 -50.42
N SER A 206 29.34 -0.70 -51.45
CA SER A 206 30.80 -0.73 -51.67
C SER A 206 31.37 0.64 -52.09
N GLU A 207 30.56 1.50 -52.72
CA GLU A 207 30.96 2.86 -53.11
C GLU A 207 30.99 3.82 -51.91
N LEU A 208 30.12 3.61 -50.90
CA LEU A 208 30.16 4.34 -49.62
C LEU A 208 31.24 3.83 -48.66
N GLU A 209 31.68 2.58 -48.81
CA GLU A 209 32.80 2.01 -48.05
C GLU A 209 34.17 2.53 -48.56
N ALA A 210 34.22 2.96 -49.82
CA ALA A 210 35.40 3.57 -50.45
C ALA A 210 35.62 5.05 -50.05
N ASP A 211 34.63 5.70 -49.45
CA ASP A 211 34.75 7.08 -48.96
C ASP A 211 35.42 7.10 -47.56
N PRO A 212 36.60 7.74 -47.41
CA PRO A 212 37.37 7.70 -46.16
C PRO A 212 36.65 8.33 -44.96
N GLU A 213 35.71 9.26 -45.17
CA GLU A 213 34.95 9.88 -44.08
C GLU A 213 33.77 9.01 -43.63
N VAL A 214 33.07 8.37 -44.57
CA VAL A 214 31.90 7.51 -44.31
C VAL A 214 32.31 6.16 -43.73
N SER A 215 33.43 5.59 -44.17
CA SER A 215 34.00 4.35 -43.62
C SER A 215 34.39 4.50 -42.14
N GLY A 216 34.89 5.68 -41.74
CA GLY A 216 35.17 6.01 -40.34
C GLY A 216 33.91 5.99 -39.47
N LEU A 217 32.83 6.61 -39.95
CA LEU A 217 31.53 6.62 -39.28
C LEU A 217 30.88 5.23 -39.23
N LEU A 218 30.95 4.45 -40.32
CA LEU A 218 30.47 3.07 -40.35
C LEU A 218 31.23 2.19 -39.36
N ARG A 219 32.55 2.36 -39.23
CA ARG A 219 33.36 1.64 -38.24
C ARG A 219 32.99 2.03 -36.82
N GLN A 220 32.72 3.30 -36.56
CA GLN A 220 32.29 3.80 -35.25
C GLN A 220 30.87 3.33 -34.90
N LEU A 221 29.96 3.26 -35.87
CA LEU A 221 28.61 2.74 -35.68
C LEU A 221 28.64 1.22 -35.45
N ASN A 222 29.46 0.49 -36.20
CA ASN A 222 29.64 -0.95 -36.01
C ASN A 222 30.31 -1.25 -34.66
N SER A 223 31.29 -0.45 -34.22
CA SER A 223 31.87 -0.60 -32.88
C SER A 223 30.87 -0.27 -31.78
N HIS A 224 30.02 0.74 -31.97
CA HIS A 224 28.98 1.07 -31.01
C HIS A 224 27.86 0.03 -30.96
N LEU A 225 27.42 -0.51 -32.11
CA LEU A 225 26.47 -1.61 -32.17
C LEU A 225 27.03 -2.88 -31.54
N LYS A 226 28.29 -3.21 -31.80
CA LYS A 226 28.96 -4.35 -31.13
C LYS A 226 29.07 -4.13 -29.62
N SER A 227 29.33 -2.91 -29.17
CA SER A 227 29.34 -2.55 -27.75
C SER A 227 27.95 -2.64 -27.12
N MET A 228 26.90 -2.17 -27.79
CA MET A 228 25.52 -2.36 -27.34
C MET A 228 25.12 -3.83 -27.35
N GLN A 229 25.54 -4.60 -28.34
CA GLN A 229 25.32 -6.04 -28.41
C GLN A 229 26.04 -6.78 -27.27
N SER A 230 27.29 -6.43 -26.96
CA SER A 230 28.01 -7.02 -25.82
C SER A 230 27.40 -6.63 -24.48
N ASN A 231 26.88 -5.41 -24.36
CA ASN A 231 26.21 -4.94 -23.13
C ASN A 231 24.84 -5.61 -22.93
N THR A 232 24.18 -6.00 -24.03
CA THR A 232 22.85 -6.65 -23.99
C THR A 232 22.93 -8.17 -23.97
N ALA A 233 24.06 -8.79 -24.36
CA ALA A 233 24.25 -10.23 -24.34
C ALA A 233 23.97 -10.89 -22.97
N PRO A 234 24.38 -10.31 -21.82
CA PRO A 234 24.05 -10.86 -20.50
C PRO A 234 22.55 -10.77 -20.15
N LEU A 235 21.80 -9.86 -20.77
CA LEU A 235 20.38 -9.64 -20.49
C LEU A 235 19.47 -10.63 -21.23
N VAL A 236 19.97 -11.28 -22.30
CA VAL A 236 19.19 -12.23 -23.12
C VAL A 236 18.70 -13.43 -22.29
N GLY A 237 19.52 -13.92 -21.35
CA GLY A 237 19.17 -15.06 -20.48
C GLY A 237 18.37 -14.69 -19.22
N LEU A 238 18.23 -13.40 -18.90
CA LEU A 238 17.61 -12.93 -17.66
C LEU A 238 16.09 -13.21 -17.67
N LYS A 239 15.45 -13.09 -18.84
CA LYS A 239 14.04 -13.46 -19.03
C LYS A 239 13.78 -14.95 -18.72
N ASP A 240 14.67 -15.83 -19.17
CA ASP A 240 14.55 -17.27 -18.90
C ASP A 240 14.81 -17.59 -17.42
N ALA A 241 15.73 -16.87 -16.77
CA ALA A 241 15.95 -16.99 -15.34
C ALA A 241 14.75 -16.51 -14.51
N ILE A 242 14.11 -15.40 -14.89
CA ILE A 242 12.89 -14.87 -14.24
C ILE A 242 11.72 -15.84 -14.40
N THR A 243 11.51 -16.38 -15.60
CA THR A 243 10.42 -17.34 -15.82
C THR A 243 10.65 -18.62 -15.01
N ARG A 244 11.89 -19.11 -14.90
CA ARG A 244 12.23 -20.26 -14.04
C ARG A 244 12.04 -19.97 -12.54
N SER A 245 12.37 -18.77 -12.07
CA SER A 245 12.13 -18.43 -10.66
C SER A 245 10.64 -18.24 -10.37
N GLN A 246 9.89 -17.66 -11.29
CA GLN A 246 8.43 -17.55 -11.18
C GLN A 246 7.75 -18.93 -11.17
N THR A 247 8.17 -19.86 -12.02
CA THR A 247 7.62 -21.23 -11.99
C THR A 247 7.98 -21.94 -10.68
N ALA A 248 9.22 -21.84 -10.20
CA ALA A 248 9.62 -22.41 -8.92
C ALA A 248 8.82 -21.83 -7.72
N LEU A 249 8.59 -20.52 -7.71
CA LEU A 249 7.75 -19.87 -6.69
C LEU A 249 6.30 -20.34 -6.78
N SER A 250 5.73 -20.43 -7.99
CA SER A 250 4.36 -20.93 -8.16
C SER A 250 4.21 -22.40 -7.75
N LEU A 251 5.27 -23.21 -7.89
CA LEU A 251 5.26 -24.60 -7.45
C LEU A 251 5.35 -24.72 -5.92
N ALA A 252 6.09 -23.81 -5.27
CA ALA A 252 6.25 -23.76 -3.82
C ALA A 252 5.01 -23.17 -3.11
N ASP A 253 4.21 -22.37 -3.81
CA ASP A 253 2.99 -21.74 -3.29
C ASP A 253 1.73 -22.62 -3.46
N MET A 254 1.87 -23.83 -4.01
CA MET A 254 0.79 -24.81 -3.99
C MET A 254 0.70 -25.42 -2.58
N PRO A 255 -0.45 -25.32 -1.90
CA PRO A 255 -0.65 -26.02 -0.64
C PRO A 255 -0.57 -27.53 -0.88
N ASN A 256 0.26 -28.22 -0.12
CA ASN A 256 0.19 -29.68 0.00
C ASN A 256 -1.21 -30.01 0.53
N ASP A 257 -2.07 -30.59 -0.32
CA ASP A 257 -3.26 -31.34 0.10
C ASP A 257 -2.86 -32.55 0.96
#